data_AF-A0ABD0P7J0-F1
#
_entry.id   AF-A0ABD0P7J0-F1
#
_cell.length_a   1.000
_cell.length_b   1.000
_cell.length_c   1.000
_cell.angle_alpha   90.00
_cell.angle_beta   90.00
_cell.angle_gamma   90.00
#
_symmetry.space_group_name_H-M   'P 1'
#
loop_
_entity.id
_entity.type
_entity.pdbx_description
1 polymer ?
#
loop_
_entity_poly.entity_id
_entity_poly.type
_entity_poly.pdbx_seq_one_letter_code
_entity_poly.pdbx_strand_id
1 'polypeptide(L)' 'KGDVFGDVFWKEVTLAQACANVRALTYCDLHVIKRDALQKVLEFYTAFSNHFSRNLLLTYNLRKR' A
#
# COMPACT_ATOMS: atom_id res chain seq x y z
N LYS A 1 -1.69 -9.08 -12.90
CA LYS A 1 -1.81 -7.72 -13.53
C LYS A 1 -2.82 -6.94 -12.71
N GLY A 2 -2.40 -5.87 -12.05
CA GLY A 2 -3.16 -5.23 -10.97
C GLY A 2 -2.76 -5.70 -9.57
N ASP A 3 -1.63 -6.38 -9.44
CA ASP A 3 -1.08 -6.81 -8.17
C ASP A 3 -0.62 -5.61 -7.36
N VAL A 4 -0.92 -5.61 -6.06
CA VAL A 4 -0.58 -4.51 -5.15
C VAL A 4 0.44 -5.01 -4.14
N PHE A 5 1.53 -4.27 -3.98
CA PHE A 5 2.57 -4.59 -3.00
C PHE A 5 2.94 -3.34 -2.19
N GLY A 6 3.34 -3.54 -0.95
CA GLY A 6 3.63 -2.43 -0.03
C GLY A 6 3.38 -2.78 1.42
N ASP A 7 2.96 -1.77 2.19
CA ASP A 7 2.59 -1.89 3.59
C ASP A 7 1.16 -1.38 3.83
N VAL A 8 0.52 -1.86 4.89
CA VAL A 8 -0.84 -1.49 5.30
C VAL A 8 -0.78 -0.31 6.28
N PHE A 9 -0.28 0.82 5.81
CA PHE A 9 0.00 1.99 6.68
C PHE A 9 -1.27 2.72 7.18
N TRP A 10 -2.46 2.43 6.64
CA TRP A 10 -3.73 2.93 7.20
C TRP A 10 -4.24 2.11 8.39
N LYS A 11 -3.63 0.96 8.69
CA LYS A 11 -3.89 0.16 9.90
C LYS A 11 -2.71 0.21 10.87
N GLU A 12 -1.48 0.27 10.36
CA GLU A 12 -0.26 0.26 11.15
C GLU A 12 0.42 1.64 11.11
N VAL A 13 0.52 2.30 12.27
CA VAL A 13 1.07 3.67 12.39
C VAL A 13 2.60 3.72 12.26
N THR A 14 3.26 2.66 12.71
CA THR A 14 4.72 2.57 12.76
C THR A 14 5.31 2.35 11.37
N LEU A 15 6.44 3.00 11.08
CA LEU A 15 7.19 2.77 9.84
C LEU A 15 8.00 1.48 9.96
N ALA A 16 8.08 0.73 8.88
CA ALA A 16 8.90 -0.46 8.79
C ALA A 16 9.78 -0.42 7.54
N GLN A 17 10.94 -1.06 7.62
CA GLN A 17 11.78 -1.31 6.46
C GLN A 17 11.21 -2.49 5.65
N ALA A 18 11.45 -2.48 4.34
CA ALA A 18 11.05 -3.59 3.48
C ALA A 18 11.84 -4.85 3.85
N CYS A 19 11.14 -6.00 3.92
CA CYS A 19 11.72 -7.30 4.24
C CYS A 19 12.26 -8.03 2.99
N ALA A 20 12.00 -7.51 1.79
CA ALA A 20 12.39 -8.13 0.52
C ALA A 20 12.74 -7.09 -0.55
N ASN A 21 13.56 -7.51 -1.51
CA ASN A 21 13.90 -6.73 -2.70
C ASN A 21 12.87 -6.96 -3.80
N VAL A 22 12.46 -5.88 -4.47
CA VAL A 22 11.55 -5.93 -5.61
C VAL A 22 12.35 -5.69 -6.89
N ARG A 23 12.23 -6.60 -7.86
CA ARG A 23 12.90 -6.50 -9.17
C ARG A 23 11.90 -6.71 -10.29
N ALA A 24 11.94 -5.85 -11.30
CA ALA A 24 11.15 -6.03 -12.51
C ALA A 24 11.81 -7.11 -13.39
N LEU A 25 11.02 -8.10 -13.83
CA LEU A 25 11.49 -9.16 -14.73
C LEU A 25 11.37 -8.74 -16.20
N THR A 26 10.44 -7.83 -16.49
CA THR A 26 10.18 -7.22 -17.81
C THR A 26 9.94 -5.72 -17.62
N TYR A 27 9.78 -4.97 -18.71
CA TYR A 27 9.28 -3.59 -18.63
C TYR A 27 7.86 -3.59 -18.04
N CYS A 28 7.66 -2.78 -16.99
CA CYS A 28 6.42 -2.70 -16.23
C CYS A 28 6.11 -1.23 -15.90
N ASP A 29 4.83 -0.87 -15.99
CA ASP A 29 4.34 0.39 -15.45
C ASP A 29 3.86 0.20 -14.01
N LEU A 30 4.28 1.09 -13.11
CA LEU A 30 3.92 1.06 -11.69
C LEU A 30 3.18 2.34 -11.34
N HIS A 31 2.00 2.19 -10.74
CA HIS A 31 1.31 3.30 -10.08
C HIS A 31 1.70 3.34 -8.61
N VAL A 32 2.34 4.43 -8.19
CA VAL A 32 2.86 4.58 -6.84
C VAL A 32 2.18 5.75 -6.15
N ILE A 33 1.73 5.53 -4.92
CA ILE A 33 1.23 6.57 -4.03
C ILE A 33 2.07 6.59 -2.74
N LYS A 34 2.46 7.79 -2.31
CA LYS A 34 3.19 7.98 -1.05
C LYS A 34 2.24 7.84 0.14
N ARG A 35 2.76 7.33 1.26
CA ARG A 35 2.02 7.18 2.53
C ARG A 35 1.25 8.45 2.90
N ASP A 36 1.96 9.58 3.02
CA ASP A 36 1.36 10.81 3.54
C ASP A 36 0.26 11.35 2.63
N ALA A 37 0.41 11.16 1.31
CA ALA A 37 -0.60 11.57 0.34
C ALA A 37 -1.86 10.71 0.48
N LEU A 38 -1.71 9.38 0.57
CA LEU A 38 -2.85 8.49 0.76
C LEU A 38 -3.52 8.73 2.12
N GLN A 39 -2.73 8.92 3.18
CA GLN A 39 -3.25 9.15 4.53
C GLN A 39 -4.10 10.42 4.60
N LYS A 40 -3.64 11.54 4.00
CA LYS A 40 -4.44 12.77 3.88
C LYS A 40 -5.78 12.54 3.17
N VAL A 41 -5.79 11.73 2.10
CA VAL A 41 -7.01 11.42 1.35
C VAL A 41 -7.97 10.57 2.19
N LEU A 42 -7.46 9.58 2.93
CA LEU A 42 -8.29 8.72 3.78
C LEU A 42 -8.82 9.47 5.01
N GLU A 43 -8.07 10.43 5.55
CA GLU A 43 -8.50 11.31 6.65
C GLU A 43 -9.56 12.31 6.18
N PHE A 44 -9.43 12.85 4.97
CA PHE A 44 -10.42 13.77 4.39
C PHE A 44 -11.72 13.05 4.00
N TYR A 45 -11.61 11.86 3.39
CA TYR A 45 -12.75 11.05 2.96
C TYR A 45 -12.99 9.85 3.88
N THR A 46 -13.42 10.11 5.10
CA THR A 46 -13.62 9.08 6.15
C THR A 46 -14.57 7.95 5.73
N ALA A 47 -15.65 8.26 4.98
CA ALA A 47 -16.58 7.28 4.44
C ALA A 47 -15.91 6.30 3.46
N PHE A 48 -14.98 6.80 2.64
CA PHE A 48 -14.21 6.00 1.71
C PHE A 48 -13.16 5.15 2.44
N SER A 49 -12.56 5.65 3.52
CA SER A 49 -11.52 4.95 4.28
C SER A 49 -11.93 3.55 4.73
N ASN A 50 -13.15 3.41 5.26
CA ASN A 50 -13.69 2.11 5.68
C ASN A 50 -13.93 1.15 4.51
N HIS A 51 -14.31 1.68 3.34
CA HIS A 51 -14.44 0.88 2.12
C HIS A 51 -13.07 0.45 1.60
N PHE A 52 -12.11 1.38 1.55
CA PHE A 52 -10.74 1.15 1.11
C PHE A 52 -10.04 0.07 1.95
N SER A 53 -10.11 0.20 3.28
CA SER A 53 -9.44 -0.69 4.23
C SER A 53 -9.94 -2.15 4.21
N ARG A 54 -11.17 -2.38 3.73
CA ARG A 54 -11.78 -3.71 3.59
C ARG A 54 -11.52 -4.34 2.22
N ASN A 55 -11.48 -3.54 1.16
CA ASN A 55 -11.40 -4.04 -0.20
C ASN A 55 -9.99 -4.04 -0.77
N LEU A 56 -9.08 -3.20 -0.27
CA LEU A 56 -7.70 -3.22 -0.73
C LEU A 56 -6.95 -4.39 -0.08
N LEU A 57 -6.67 -5.41 -0.90
CA LEU A 57 -5.87 -6.56 -0.54
C LEU A 57 -4.47 -6.40 -1.15
N LEU A 58 -3.44 -6.46 -0.30
CA LEU A 58 -2.07 -6.53 -0.78
C LEU A 58 -1.79 -7.95 -1.27
N THR A 59 -1.36 -8.08 -2.52
CA THR A 59 -0.81 -9.32 -3.07
C THR A 59 0.48 -9.70 -2.36
N TYR A 60 1.31 -8.70 -2.04
CA TYR A 60 2.57 -8.92 -1.32
C TYR A 60 2.80 -7.85 -0.25
N ASN A 61 2.84 -8.28 1.01
CA ASN A 61 3.15 -7.39 2.13
C ASN A 61 4.68 -7.32 2.29
N LEU A 62 5.26 -6.14 2.07
CA LEU A 62 6.70 -5.91 2.18
C LEU A 62 7.17 -5.72 3.61
N ARG A 63 6.26 -5.58 4.59
CA ARG A 63 6.60 -5.34 5.99
C ARG A 63 6.80 -6.61 6.81
N LYS A 64 5.97 -7.62 6.58
CA LYS A 64 5.98 -8.89 7.33
C LYS A 64 6.35 -10.02 6.38
N ARG A 65 7.32 -10.85 6.77
CA ARG A 65 7.66 -12.09 6.07
C ARG A 65 6.69 -13.20 6.42
#